data_AF-A0A7X8J322-F1
#
_entry.id   AF-A0A7X8J322-F1
#
_cell.length_a   1.000
_cell.length_b   1.000
_cell.length_c   1.000
_cell.angle_alpha   90.00
_cell.angle_beta   90.00
_cell.angle_gamma   90.00
#
_symmetry.space_group_name_H-M   'P 1'
#
loop_
_entity.id
_entity.type
_entity.pdbx_description
1 polymer ?
#
loop_
_entity_poly.entity_id
_entity_poly.type
_entity_poly.pdbx_seq_one_letter_code
_entity_poly.pdbx_strand_id
1 'polypeptide(L)' 'MEDKGLICCKCNKKLEPKTTHFTYLGHSFSTEILKCPVCGEVFIDEELVKGRIALVETELEDK' A
#
# COMPACT_ATOMS: atom_id res chain seq x y z
N MET A 1 17.81 16.39 5.15
CA MET A 1 16.54 15.64 5.29
C MET A 1 16.00 15.45 3.89
N GLU A 2 15.99 14.22 3.37
CA GLU A 2 15.47 13.94 2.03
C GLU A 2 14.01 13.50 2.15
N ASP A 3 13.12 14.45 1.91
CA ASP A 3 11.74 14.18 1.53
C ASP A 3 11.75 13.43 0.19
N LYS A 4 11.85 12.09 0.24
CA LYS A 4 11.50 11.20 -0.88
C LYS A 4 9.99 11.27 -1.11
N GLY A 5 9.50 12.45 -1.49
CA GLY A 5 8.13 12.67 -1.92
C GLY A 5 7.95 11.96 -3.24
N LEU A 6 7.33 10.78 -3.19
CA LEU A 6 6.97 10.03 -4.37
C LEU A 6 5.94 10.84 -5.16
N ILE A 7 6.13 10.99 -6.47
CA ILE A 7 5.27 11.80 -7.33
C ILE A 7 4.54 10.87 -8.29
N CYS A 8 3.23 11.05 -8.42
CA CYS A 8 2.42 10.25 -9.33
C CYS A 8 2.77 10.63 -10.76
N CYS A 9 3.21 9.68 -11.59
CA CYS A 9 3.58 9.93 -12.98
C CYS A 9 2.40 10.48 -13.80
N LYS A 10 1.17 10.06 -13.48
CA LYS A 10 -0.05 10.44 -14.20
C LYS A 10 -0.53 11.86 -13.85
N CYS A 11 -0.45 12.24 -12.59
CA CYS A 11 -1.00 13.52 -12.10
C CYS A 11 0.09 14.56 -11.78
N ASN A 12 1.37 14.16 -11.77
CA ASN A 12 2.50 14.99 -11.36
C ASN A 12 2.31 15.66 -9.98
N LYS A 13 1.56 15.01 -9.09
CA LYS A 13 1.30 15.46 -7.72
C LYS A 13 2.07 14.57 -6.75
N LYS A 14 2.53 15.18 -5.66
CA LYS A 14 3.11 14.45 -4.52
C LYS A 14 2.06 13.47 -3.98
N LEU A 15 2.44 12.21 -3.86
CA LEU A 15 1.64 11.25 -3.10
C LEU A 15 1.77 11.60 -1.63
N GLU A 16 0.65 11.43 -0.92
CA GLU A 16 0.59 11.70 0.50
C GLU A 16 0.45 10.35 1.24
N PRO A 17 1.20 10.13 2.32
CA PRO A 17 1.02 8.95 3.14
C PRO A 17 -0.38 9.00 3.74
N LYS A 18 -1.18 7.99 3.42
CA LYS A 18 -2.56 7.87 3.86
C LYS A 18 -2.80 6.48 4.40
N THR A 19 -3.27 6.41 5.64
CA THR A 19 -3.76 5.18 6.25
C THR A 19 -4.94 4.66 5.42
N THR A 20 -4.71 3.56 4.72
CA THR A 20 -5.72 2.92 3.89
C THR A 20 -6.06 1.57 4.51
N HIS A 21 -7.35 1.37 4.76
CA HIS A 21 -7.86 0.05 5.12
C HIS A 21 -7.98 -0.78 3.86
N PHE A 22 -7.23 -1.87 3.82
CA PHE A 22 -7.34 -2.88 2.80
C PHE A 22 -8.09 -4.08 3.34
N THR A 23 -8.90 -4.68 2.48
CA THR A 23 -9.50 -5.97 2.73
C THR A 23 -9.03 -6.90 1.64
N TYR A 24 -8.23 -7.90 1.99
CA TYR A 24 -7.71 -8.88 1.06
C TYR A 24 -8.01 -10.28 1.58
N LEU A 25 -8.71 -11.08 0.76
CA LEU A 25 -9.09 -12.47 1.06
C LEU A 25 -9.76 -12.69 2.44
N GLY A 26 -10.53 -11.72 2.93
CA GLY A 26 -11.22 -11.81 4.23
C GLY A 26 -10.47 -11.16 5.40
N HIS A 27 -9.22 -10.75 5.20
CA HIS A 27 -8.42 -10.03 6.20
C HIS A 27 -8.47 -8.53 5.95
N SER A 28 -8.98 -7.79 6.93
CA SER A 28 -8.94 -6.33 6.92
C SER A 28 -7.75 -5.81 7.72
N PHE A 29 -6.87 -5.03 7.09
CA PHE A 29 -5.74 -4.38 7.77
C PHE A 29 -5.61 -2.92 7.35
N SER A 30 -5.20 -2.08 8.29
CA SER A 30 -4.87 -0.67 8.08
C SER A 30 -3.37 -0.52 7.95
N THR A 31 -2.90 0.02 6.83
CA THR A 31 -1.48 0.34 6.63
C THR A 31 -1.34 1.72 6.03
N GLU A 32 -0.28 2.43 6.40
CA GLU A 32 0.07 3.70 5.79
C GLU A 32 0.74 3.41 4.46
N ILE A 33 0.14 3.93 3.39
CA ILE A 33 0.69 3.83 2.04
C ILE A 33 0.55 5.16 1.32
N LEU A 34 1.35 5.37 0.30
CA LEU A 34 1.32 6.58 -0.48
C LEU A 34 0.13 6.53 -1.45
N LYS A 35 -0.79 7.49 -1.33
CA LYS A 35 -1.96 7.59 -2.22
C LYS A 35 -1.95 8.94 -2.94
N CYS A 36 -2.22 8.91 -4.24
CA CYS A 36 -2.42 10.10 -5.02
C CYS A 36 -3.83 10.67 -4.75
N PRO A 37 -3.95 11.94 -4.32
CA PRO A 37 -5.25 12.56 -4.07
C PRO A 37 -6.05 12.88 -5.35
N VAL A 38 -5.43 12.81 -6.54
CA VAL A 38 -6.06 13.19 -7.81
C VAL A 38 -6.62 12.00 -8.57
N CYS A 39 -5.77 11.02 -8.90
CA CYS A 39 -6.21 9.81 -9.62
C CYS A 39 -6.63 8.66 -8.69
N GLY A 40 -6.31 8.75 -7.40
CA GLY A 40 -6.55 7.66 -6.45
C GLY A 40 -5.53 6.51 -6.52
N GLU A 41 -4.50 6.65 -7.36
CA GLU A 41 -3.43 5.66 -7.52
C GLU A 41 -2.66 5.50 -6.21
N VAL A 42 -2.47 4.26 -5.80
CA VAL A 42 -1.80 3.89 -4.56
C VAL A 42 -0.48 3.24 -4.90
N PHE A 43 0.58 3.77 -4.32
CA PHE A 43 1.92 3.27 -4.49
C PHE A 43 2.23 2.31 -3.34
N ILE A 44 2.54 1.07 -3.71
CA ILE A 44 2.82 -0.03 -2.80
C ILE A 44 4.21 -0.55 -3.20
N ASP A 45 5.17 -0.43 -2.29
CA ASP A 45 6.54 -0.90 -2.53
C ASP A 45 6.60 -2.42 -2.66
N GLU A 46 7.55 -2.95 -3.44
CA GLU A 46 7.69 -4.40 -3.64
C GLU A 46 7.93 -5.13 -2.31
N GLU A 47 8.66 -4.51 -1.38
CA GLU A 47 8.86 -5.02 -0.02
C GLU A 47 7.54 -5.12 0.75
N LEU A 48 6.65 -4.15 0.55
CA LEU A 48 5.30 -4.19 1.13
C LEU A 48 4.46 -5.28 0.45
N VAL A 49 4.56 -5.45 -0.87
CA VAL A 49 3.85 -6.51 -1.61
C VAL A 49 4.32 -7.90 -1.13
N LYS A 50 5.63 -8.14 -1.05
CA LYS A 50 6.20 -9.41 -0.56
C LYS A 50 5.80 -9.68 0.89
N GLY A 51 5.83 -8.68 1.76
CA GLY A 51 5.37 -8.82 3.15
C GLY A 51 3.85 -9.07 3.29
N ARG A 52 3.04 -8.56 2.36
CA ARG A 52 1.57 -8.71 2.38
C ARG A 52 1.08 -10.03 1.78
N ILE A 53 1.80 -10.59 0.80
CA ILE A 53 1.53 -11.94 0.28
C ILE A 53 1.87 -13.00 1.34
N ALA A 54 3.01 -12.86 2.03
CA ALA A 54 3.44 -13.79 3.07
C ALA A 54 2.45 -13.91 4.25
N LEU A 55 1.73 -12.82 4.59
CA LEU A 55 0.69 -12.83 5.62
C LEU A 55 -0.55 -13.65 5.22
N VAL A 56 -0.86 -13.75 3.93
CA VAL A 56 -1.98 -14.55 3.43
C VAL A 56 -1.61 -16.03 3.30
N GLU A 57 -0.37 -16.34 2.94
CA GLU A 57 0.08 -17.74 2.85
C GLU A 57 0.18 -18.39 4.23
N THR A 58 0.55 -17.64 5.27
CA THR A 58 0.69 -18.21 6.63
C THR A 58 -0.66 -18.60 7.27
N GLU A 59 -1.80 -18.01 6.85
CA GLU A 59 -3.10 -18.34 7.44
C GLU A 59 -3.83 -19.52 6.75
N LEU A 60 -3.28 -20.04 5.64
CA LEU A 60 -3.87 -21.18 4.92
C LEU A 60 -3.32 -22.55 5.35
N GLU A 61 -2.41 -22.60 6.32
CA GLU A 61 -1.77 -23.85 6.79
C GLU A 61 -2.29 -24.39 8.13
N ASP A 62 -3.27 -23.72 8.77
CA ASP A 62 -3.99 -24.24 9.95
C ASP A 62 -5.43 -24.64 9.58
N LYS A 63 -5.58 -25.62 8.69
CA LYS A 63 -6.77 -26.47 8.67
C LYS A 63 -6.52 -27.87 8.11
#